data_AF-A0A372UG46-F1
#
_entry.id   AF-A0A372UG46-F1
#
_cell.length_a   1.000
_cell.length_b   1.000
_cell.length_c   1.000
_cell.angle_alpha   90.00
_cell.angle_beta   90.00
_cell.angle_gamma   90.00
#
_symmetry.space_group_name_H-M   'P 1'
#
loop_
_entity.id
_entity.type
_entity.pdbx_description
1 polymer ?
#
loop_
_entity_poly.entity_id
_entity_poly.type
_entity_poly.pdbx_seq_one_letter_code
_entity_poly.pdbx_strand_id
1 'polypeptide(L)'
;MKLLFADGQTLQVQAISAADGKLHISVLNNCYEQLKHLFTDPITTAKIEAENDQGKIEETFENYTIFSYIRENAGKIFEIEMEQQGKDTETRLAEAEKRAEQAEKELTATQLALCEVYEMIGQMQALLKPGEVDGNA
;
A
#
# COMPACT_ATOMS: atom_id res chain seq x y z
N MET A 1 23.37 -12.65 -5.09
CA MET A 1 22.74 -11.82 -4.05
C MET A 1 22.29 -12.68 -2.89
N LYS A 2 22.27 -12.14 -1.67
CA LYS A 2 21.84 -12.86 -0.47
C LYS A 2 20.87 -12.04 0.37
N LEU A 3 20.01 -12.72 1.12
CA LEU A 3 19.21 -12.14 2.17
C LEU A 3 19.96 -12.22 3.50
N LEU A 4 19.89 -11.15 4.30
CA LEU A 4 20.28 -11.13 5.71
C LEU A 4 19.03 -10.95 6.54
N PHE A 5 18.78 -11.89 7.44
CA PHE A 5 17.64 -11.86 8.34
C PHE A 5 17.98 -11.15 9.65
N ALA A 6 16.95 -10.75 10.41
CA ALA A 6 17.10 -10.00 11.65
C ALA A 6 17.91 -10.76 12.72
N ASP A 7 17.87 -12.08 12.70
CA ASP A 7 18.62 -12.97 13.61
C ASP A 7 20.07 -13.25 13.15
N GLY A 8 20.49 -12.63 12.05
CA GLY A 8 21.82 -12.79 11.46
C GLY A 8 21.98 -13.99 10.52
N GLN A 9 20.94 -14.81 10.34
CA GLN A 9 20.97 -15.86 9.33
C GLN A 9 21.04 -15.25 7.91
N THR A 10 21.57 -16.03 6.97
CA THR A 10 21.68 -15.59 5.57
C THR A 10 21.18 -16.65 4.61
N LEU A 11 20.58 -16.23 3.50
CA LEU A 11 20.09 -17.12 2.45
C LEU A 11 20.49 -16.63 1.07
N GLN A 12 21.11 -17.48 0.26
CA GLN A 12 21.38 -17.18 -1.14
C GLN A 12 20.10 -17.30 -1.95
N VAL A 13 19.80 -16.29 -2.78
CA VAL A 13 18.56 -16.23 -3.56
C VAL A 13 18.86 -15.91 -5.03
N GLN A 14 17.97 -16.35 -5.91
CA GLN A 14 18.07 -16.08 -7.35
C GLN A 14 17.42 -14.75 -7.71
N ALA A 15 16.28 -14.46 -7.10
CA ALA A 15 15.49 -13.26 -7.38
C ALA A 15 14.64 -12.88 -6.17
N ILE A 16 14.37 -11.59 -6.07
CA ILE A 16 13.48 -10.99 -5.09
C ILE A 16 12.60 -9.96 -5.81
N SER A 17 11.32 -9.90 -5.49
CA SER A 17 10.45 -8.80 -5.89
C SER A 17 9.44 -8.48 -4.80
N ALA A 18 9.16 -7.19 -4.61
CA ALA A 18 8.18 -6.72 -3.64
C ALA A 18 7.18 -5.77 -4.32
N ALA A 19 5.89 -6.07 -4.17
CA ALA A 19 4.80 -5.25 -4.71
C ALA A 19 3.54 -5.46 -3.88
N ASP A 20 2.74 -4.41 -3.69
CA ASP A 20 1.41 -4.52 -3.05
C ASP A 20 1.40 -5.17 -1.65
N GLY A 21 2.49 -5.05 -0.89
CA GLY A 21 2.62 -5.68 0.43
C GLY A 21 2.94 -7.17 0.37
N LYS A 22 3.25 -7.71 -0.82
CA LYS A 22 3.78 -9.06 -1.02
C LYS A 22 5.27 -9.02 -1.32
N LEU A 23 6.00 -10.01 -0.81
CA LEU A 23 7.40 -10.25 -1.08
C LEU A 23 7.52 -11.65 -1.68
N HIS A 24 8.07 -11.73 -2.88
CA HIS A 24 8.35 -12.96 -3.60
C HIS A 24 9.84 -13.22 -3.64
N ILE A 25 10.24 -14.44 -3.29
CA ILE A 25 11.65 -14.84 -3.22
C ILE A 25 11.80 -16.17 -3.96
N SER A 26 12.77 -16.23 -4.88
CA SER A 26 13.13 -17.45 -5.60
C SER A 26 14.47 -17.98 -5.11
N VAL A 27 14.53 -19.26 -4.77
CA VAL A 27 15.69 -19.90 -4.14
C VAL A 27 16.05 -21.19 -4.88
N LEU A 28 17.33 -21.40 -5.20
CA LEU A 28 17.80 -22.61 -5.87
C LEU A 28 18.39 -23.62 -4.88
N ASN A 29 18.21 -24.91 -5.14
CA ASN A 29 18.91 -26.02 -4.48
C ASN A 29 18.87 -25.97 -2.94
N ASN A 30 17.72 -25.60 -2.37
CA ASN A 30 17.51 -25.53 -0.93
C ASN A 30 16.63 -26.68 -0.41
N CYS A 31 16.40 -26.68 0.91
CA CYS A 31 15.55 -27.67 1.59
C CYS A 31 14.26 -27.01 2.08
N TYR A 32 13.11 -27.63 1.79
CA TYR A 32 11.79 -27.13 2.21
C TYR A 32 11.73 -26.83 3.71
N GLU A 33 12.18 -27.75 4.55
CA GLU A 33 12.13 -27.61 6.02
C GLU A 33 12.94 -26.41 6.52
N GLN A 34 14.11 -26.16 5.92
CA GLN A 34 14.96 -25.02 6.29
C GLN A 34 14.32 -23.70 5.87
N LEU A 35 13.78 -23.63 4.65
CA LEU A 35 13.05 -22.45 4.18
C LEU A 35 11.80 -22.21 5.03
N LYS A 36 11.06 -23.27 5.34
CA LYS A 36 9.85 -23.18 6.16
C LYS A 36 10.19 -22.66 7.55
N HIS A 37 11.26 -23.13 8.17
CA HIS A 37 11.72 -22.64 9.46
C HIS A 37 12.07 -21.14 9.42
N LEU A 38 12.89 -20.71 8.46
CA LEU A 38 13.28 -19.30 8.29
C LEU A 38 12.08 -18.39 8.07
N PHE A 39 11.20 -18.74 7.12
CA PHE A 39 10.12 -17.86 6.67
C PHE A 39 8.84 -17.94 7.53
N THR A 40 8.79 -18.82 8.53
CA THR A 40 7.66 -18.85 9.48
C THR A 40 8.00 -18.28 10.85
N ASP A 41 9.26 -17.94 11.10
CA ASP A 41 9.65 -17.21 12.31
C ASP A 41 9.43 -15.70 12.10
N PRO A 42 8.47 -15.08 12.80
CA PRO A 42 8.21 -13.64 12.67
C PRO A 42 9.36 -12.77 13.20
N ILE A 43 10.22 -13.30 14.10
CA ILE A 43 11.39 -12.57 14.59
C ILE A 43 12.45 -12.51 13.49
N THR A 44 12.75 -13.66 12.87
CA THR A 44 13.70 -13.76 11.75
C THR A 44 13.27 -12.90 10.57
N THR A 45 11.97 -12.87 10.25
CA THR A 45 11.41 -12.15 9.09
C THR A 45 10.96 -10.71 9.38
N ALA A 46 11.11 -10.22 10.62
CA ALA A 46 10.77 -8.84 10.98
C ALA A 46 11.56 -7.81 10.17
N LYS A 47 12.80 -8.15 9.79
CA LYS A 47 13.64 -7.36 8.90
C LYS A 47 14.46 -8.29 8.01
N ILE A 48 14.41 -8.03 6.70
CA ILE A 48 15.17 -8.77 5.69
C ILE A 48 15.92 -7.76 4.83
N GLU A 49 17.24 -7.85 4.78
CA GLU A 49 18.07 -6.99 3.93
C GLU A 49 18.56 -7.78 2.71
N ALA A 50 18.38 -7.21 1.51
CA ALA A 50 18.95 -7.77 0.28
C ALA A 50 20.33 -7.17 0.03
N GLU A 51 21.35 -8.02 0.06
CA GLU A 51 22.73 -7.64 -0.20
C GLU A 51 23.19 -8.19 -1.57
N ASN A 52 23.78 -7.31 -2.37
CA ASN A 52 24.37 -7.71 -3.64
C ASN A 52 25.73 -8.41 -3.47
N ASP A 53 26.30 -8.90 -4.56
CA ASP A 53 27.55 -9.68 -4.52
C ASP A 53 28.78 -8.84 -4.11
N GLN A 54 28.65 -7.51 -4.02
CA GLN A 54 29.69 -6.60 -3.54
C GLN A 54 29.56 -6.28 -2.04
N GLY A 55 28.59 -6.87 -1.33
CA GLY A 55 28.38 -6.61 0.09
C GLY A 55 27.57 -5.35 0.40
N LYS A 56 26.92 -4.74 -0.60
CA LYS A 56 26.09 -3.54 -0.40
C LYS A 56 24.62 -3.94 -0.22
N ILE A 57 23.98 -3.39 0.81
CA ILE A 57 22.52 -3.48 0.97
C ILE A 57 21.84 -2.64 -0.12
N GLU A 58 21.01 -3.28 -0.94
CA GLU A 58 20.24 -2.64 -2.01
C GLU A 58 18.82 -2.31 -1.56
N GLU A 59 18.20 -3.21 -0.80
CA GLU A 59 16.84 -3.05 -0.31
C GLU A 59 16.70 -3.59 1.12
N THR A 60 15.73 -3.06 1.85
CA THR A 60 15.34 -3.51 3.19
C THR A 60 13.84 -3.71 3.23
N PHE A 61 13.42 -4.93 3.56
CA PHE A 61 12.04 -5.33 3.69
C PHE A 61 11.69 -5.46 5.17
N GLU A 62 10.74 -4.66 5.64
CA GLU A 62 10.34 -4.64 7.04
C GLU A 62 8.95 -5.26 7.23
N ASN A 63 8.78 -6.03 8.30
CA ASN A 63 7.51 -6.61 8.74
C ASN A 63 6.84 -7.57 7.74
N TYR A 64 7.61 -8.29 6.92
CA TYR A 64 7.08 -9.38 6.09
C TYR A 64 6.95 -10.67 6.90
N THR A 65 6.11 -10.62 7.93
CA THR A 65 6.01 -11.66 8.97
C THR A 65 4.83 -12.62 8.76
N ILE A 66 4.02 -12.42 7.72
CA ILE A 66 2.89 -13.29 7.42
C ILE A 66 3.32 -14.26 6.32
N PHE A 67 3.44 -15.53 6.65
CA PHE A 67 3.81 -16.58 5.68
C PHE A 67 2.62 -16.96 4.79
N SER A 68 2.78 -16.84 3.47
CA SER A 68 1.74 -17.23 2.51
C SER A 68 1.98 -18.65 1.97
N TYR A 69 3.07 -18.88 1.25
CA TYR A 69 3.40 -20.23 0.75
C TYR A 69 4.88 -20.45 0.45
N ILE A 70 5.24 -21.74 0.33
CA ILE A 70 6.45 -22.22 -0.36
C ILE A 70 6.00 -23.25 -1.40
N ARG A 71 6.49 -23.12 -2.64
CA ARG A 71 6.23 -24.06 -3.73
C ARG A 71 7.54 -24.50 -4.37
N GLU A 72 7.75 -25.80 -4.52
CA GLU A 72 8.84 -26.34 -5.32
C GLU A 72 8.42 -26.44 -6.80
N ASN A 73 9.25 -25.90 -7.68
CA ASN A 73 9.14 -25.99 -9.12
C ASN A 73 10.23 -26.92 -9.68
N ALA A 74 10.15 -27.21 -10.99
CA ALA A 74 11.15 -28.01 -11.68
C ALA A 74 12.58 -27.49 -11.42
N GLY A 75 13.52 -28.40 -11.19
CA GLY A 75 14.93 -28.05 -10.95
C GLY A 75 15.25 -27.61 -9.52
N LYS A 76 14.43 -27.97 -8.52
CA LYS A 76 14.63 -27.62 -7.10
C LYS A 76 14.67 -26.10 -6.87
N ILE A 77 13.83 -25.39 -7.61
CA ILE A 77 13.59 -23.95 -7.40
C ILE A 77 12.42 -23.83 -6.44
N PHE A 78 12.62 -23.13 -5.34
CA PHE A 78 11.59 -22.83 -4.36
C PHE A 78 11.14 -21.39 -4.52
N GLU A 79 9.83 -21.21 -4.68
CA GLU A 79 9.17 -19.90 -4.68
C GLU A 79 8.50 -19.70 -3.33
N ILE A 80 8.83 -18.59 -2.67
CA ILE A 80 8.30 -18.19 -1.37
C ILE A 80 7.51 -16.89 -1.54
N GLU A 81 6.32 -16.82 -0.94
CA GLU A 81 5.55 -15.58 -0.82
C GLU A 81 5.33 -15.25 0.67
N MET A 82 5.63 -14.00 1.02
CA MET A 82 5.36 -13.41 2.33
C MET A 82 4.46 -12.19 2.16
N GLU A 83 3.64 -11.91 3.16
CA GLU A 83 2.80 -10.73 3.27
C GLU A 83 3.30 -9.80 4.37
N GLN A 84 3.27 -8.50 4.09
CA GLN A 84 3.65 -7.45 5.02
C GLN A 84 2.53 -7.23 6.04
N GLN A 85 2.87 -7.25 7.32
CA GLN A 85 1.93 -7.00 8.41
C GLN A 85 1.24 -5.65 8.23
N GLY A 86 -0.10 -5.63 8.37
CA GLY A 86 -0.92 -4.43 8.20
C GLY A 86 -1.11 -3.98 6.75
N LYS A 87 -0.63 -4.75 5.76
CA LYS A 87 -0.95 -4.54 4.33
C LYS A 87 -1.83 -5.65 3.75
N ASP A 88 -2.49 -6.42 4.60
CA ASP A 88 -3.49 -7.37 4.16
C ASP A 88 -4.62 -6.65 3.41
N THR A 89 -5.31 -7.41 2.56
CA THR A 89 -6.34 -6.86 1.66
C THR A 89 -7.48 -6.18 2.44
N GLU A 90 -7.82 -6.69 3.62
CA GLU A 90 -8.91 -6.18 4.44
C GLU A 90 -8.54 -4.83 5.06
N THR A 91 -7.32 -4.68 5.58
CA THR A 91 -6.81 -3.39 6.07
C THR A 91 -6.76 -2.34 4.95
N ARG A 92 -6.26 -2.70 3.77
CA ARG A 92 -6.24 -1.80 2.59
C ARG A 92 -7.65 -1.38 2.16
N LEU A 93 -8.59 -2.32 2.18
CA LEU A 93 -9.98 -2.06 1.83
C LEU A 93 -10.63 -1.11 2.84
N ALA A 94 -10.46 -1.37 4.14
CA ALA A 94 -10.99 -0.51 5.20
C ALA A 94 -10.44 0.92 5.12
N GLU A 95 -9.15 1.08 4.85
CA GLU A 95 -8.55 2.41 4.62
C GLU A 95 -9.10 3.11 3.38
N ALA A 96 -9.31 2.36 2.29
CA ALA A 96 -9.88 2.89 1.05
C ALA A 96 -11.34 3.31 1.25
N GLU A 97 -12.15 2.51 1.93
CA GLU A 97 -13.54 2.82 2.28
C GLU A 97 -13.62 4.06 3.16
N LYS A 98 -12.78 4.16 4.19
CA LYS A 98 -12.72 5.35 5.06
C LYS A 98 -12.35 6.62 4.27
N ARG A 99 -11.40 6.52 3.34
CA ARG A 99 -11.01 7.64 2.47
C ARG A 99 -12.14 8.04 1.52
N ALA A 100 -12.88 7.07 0.98
CA ALA A 100 -14.04 7.32 0.13
C ALA A 100 -15.15 8.04 0.90
N GLU A 101 -15.48 7.58 2.11
CA GLU A 101 -16.48 8.23 2.97
C GLU A 101 -16.08 9.68 3.31
N GLN A 102 -14.81 9.92 3.60
CA GLN A 102 -14.33 11.28 3.87
C GLN A 102 -14.39 12.17 2.63
N ALA A 103 -13.99 11.66 1.47
CA ALA A 103 -14.07 12.40 0.21
C ALA A 103 -15.52 12.73 -0.17
N GLU A 104 -16.47 11.83 0.10
CA GLU A 104 -17.90 12.08 -0.11
C GLU A 104 -18.40 13.21 0.79
N LYS A 105 -18.05 13.21 2.08
CA LYS A 105 -18.41 14.29 3.02
C LYS A 105 -17.83 15.64 2.58
N GLU A 106 -16.56 15.68 2.18
CA GLU A 106 -15.90 16.89 1.69
C GLU A 106 -16.54 17.40 0.39
N LEU A 107 -16.90 16.50 -0.53
CA LEU A 107 -17.61 16.84 -1.75
C LEU A 107 -18.99 17.43 -1.46
N THR A 108 -19.77 16.82 -0.57
CA THR A 108 -21.08 17.34 -0.16
C THR A 108 -20.96 18.72 0.49
N ALA A 109 -20.02 18.89 1.42
CA ALA A 109 -19.79 20.19 2.07
C ALA A 109 -19.41 21.28 1.03
N THR A 110 -18.57 20.92 0.05
CA THR A 110 -18.18 21.83 -1.03
C THR A 110 -19.38 22.19 -1.92
N GLN A 111 -20.24 21.22 -2.24
CA GLN A 111 -21.45 21.46 -3.03
C GLN A 111 -22.43 22.39 -2.30
N LEU A 112 -22.61 22.22 -0.98
CA LEU A 112 -23.45 23.10 -0.17
C LEU A 112 -22.91 24.54 -0.15
N ALA A 113 -21.61 24.71 0.14
CA ALA A 113 -20.99 26.03 0.12
C ALA A 113 -21.12 26.71 -1.25
N LEU A 114 -21.01 25.94 -2.35
CA LEU A 114 -21.19 26.46 -3.70
C LEU A 114 -22.64 26.92 -3.95
N CYS A 115 -23.63 26.16 -3.48
CA CYS A 115 -25.04 26.56 -3.56
C CYS A 115 -25.30 27.89 -2.83
N GLU A 116 -24.79 28.03 -1.60
CA GLU A 116 -24.92 29.26 -0.81
C GLU A 116 -24.32 30.47 -1.55
N VAL A 117 -23.15 30.29 -2.16
CA VAL A 117 -22.51 31.34 -2.98
C VAL A 117 -23.38 31.73 -4.18
N TYR A 118 -23.95 30.76 -4.90
CA TYR A 118 -24.84 31.05 -6.03
C TYR A 118 -26.10 31.80 -5.60
N GLU A 119 -26.70 31.45 -4.47
CA GLU A 119 -27.85 32.16 -3.91
C GLU A 119 -27.50 33.61 -3.55
N MET A 120 -26.35 33.85 -2.91
CA MET A 120 -25.87 35.19 -2.60
C MET A 120 -25.64 36.03 -3.86
N ILE A 121 -25.07 35.44 -4.92
CA ILE A 121 -24.90 36.12 -6.21
C ILE A 121 -26.26 36.51 -6.80
N GLY A 122 -27.24 35.60 -6.78
CA GLY A 122 -28.60 35.88 -7.25
C GLY A 122 -29.27 37.03 -6.49
N GLN A 123 -29.14 37.05 -5.15
CA GLN A 123 -29.66 38.12 -4.30
C GLN A 123 -28.99 39.47 -4.61
N MET A 124 -27.66 39.51 -4.74
CA MET A 124 -26.94 40.73 -5.11
C MET A 124 -27.35 41.26 -6.48
N GLN A 125 -27.53 40.37 -7.47
CA GLN A 125 -28.00 40.74 -8.80
C GLN A 125 -29.42 41.32 -8.77
N ALA A 126 -30.31 40.80 -7.92
CA ALA A 126 -31.66 41.34 -7.74
C ALA A 126 -31.65 42.77 -7.16
N LEU A 127 -30.74 43.05 -6.22
CA LEU A 127 -30.57 44.40 -5.63
C LEU A 127 -29.98 45.43 -6.60
N LEU A 128 -29.27 44.99 -7.63
CA LEU A 128 -28.65 45.85 -8.65
C LEU A 128 -29.58 46.16 -9.83
N LYS A 129 -30.79 45.57 -9.91
CA LYS A 129 -31.76 45.94 -10.96
C LYS A 129 -32.27 47.36 -10.69
N PRO A 130 -32.04 48.34 -11.58
CA PRO A 130 -32.65 49.66 -11.42
C PRO A 130 -34.16 49.50 -11.45
N GLY A 131 -34.86 50.13 -10.49
CA GLY A 131 -36.32 50.15 -10.49
C GLY A 131 -36.83 50.63 -11.83
N GLU A 132 -37.75 49.87 -12.43
CA GLU A 132 -38.60 50.39 -13.49
C GLU A 132 -39.28 51.64 -12.92
N VAL A 133 -38.79 52.81 -13.32
CA VAL A 133 -39.42 54.08 -13.02
C VAL A 133 -40.69 54.07 -13.85
N ASP A 134 -41.83 53.85 -13.19
CA ASP A 134 -43.15 53.96 -13.80
C ASP A 134 -43.25 55.32 -14.50
N GLY A 135 -43.11 55.29 -15.83
CA GLY A 135 -43.27 56.44 -16.70
C GLY A 135 -44.75 56.76 -16.82
N ASN A 136 -45.30 57.47 -15.85
CA ASN A 136 -46.61 58.08 -15.97
C ASN A 136 -46.56 59.52 -15.46
N ALA A 137 -46.28 60.45 -16.38
CA ALA A 137 -46.66 61.87 -16.33
C ALA A 137 -46.53 62.47 -17.73
#